data_AF-A0A929DAT6-F1
#
_entry.id   AF-A0A929DAT6-F1
#
_cell.length_a   1.000
_cell.length_b   1.000
_cell.length_c   1.000
_cell.angle_alpha   90.00
_cell.angle_beta   90.00
_cell.angle_gamma   90.00
#
_symmetry.space_group_name_H-M   'P 1'
#
loop_
_entity.id
_entity.type
_entity.pdbx_description
1 polymer ?
#
loop_
_entity_poly.entity_id
_entity_poly.type
_entity_poly.pdbx_seq_one_letter_code
_entity_poly.pdbx_strand_id
1 'polypeptide(L)' 'SAPHALLIAKPNAGKPRMVGREAVYDATPEDMAEYARKFVALGARVVGGCCGSTPAHVQAIAQAMAAIG' A
#
# COMPACT_ATOMS: atom_id res chain seq x y z
N SER A 1 10.14 -17.71 14.26
CA SER A 1 9.63 -17.13 13.00
C SER A 1 8.72 -18.15 12.33
N ALA A 2 7.72 -17.73 11.54
CA ALA A 2 6.82 -18.61 10.80
C ALA A 2 7.10 -18.49 9.30
N PRO A 3 8.07 -19.24 8.74
CA PRO A 3 8.55 -19.05 7.36
C PRO A 3 7.50 -19.34 6.28
N HIS A 4 6.39 -20.00 6.64
CA HIS A 4 5.31 -20.35 5.73
C HIS A 4 4.03 -19.52 5.92
N ALA A 5 4.06 -18.51 6.80
CA ALA A 5 2.92 -17.64 7.00
C ALA A 5 2.67 -16.78 5.74
N LEU A 6 1.41 -16.58 5.39
CA LEU A 6 1.03 -15.62 4.36
C LEU A 6 1.36 -14.20 4.85
N LEU A 7 2.10 -13.46 4.03
CA LEU A 7 2.45 -12.08 4.30
C LEU A 7 1.41 -11.13 3.70
N ILE A 8 0.94 -10.18 4.51
CA ILE A 8 -0.04 -9.15 4.15
C ILE A 8 0.58 -7.77 4.37
N ALA A 9 0.58 -6.93 3.35
CA ALA A 9 1.07 -5.54 3.43
C ALA A 9 -0.06 -4.54 3.19
N LYS A 10 -0.32 -3.66 4.17
CA LYS A 10 -1.33 -2.59 4.09
C LYS A 10 -0.81 -1.29 4.71
N PRO A 11 0.12 -0.59 4.04
CA PRO A 11 0.64 0.67 4.54
C PRO A 11 -0.45 1.76 4.57
N ASN A 12 -0.20 2.81 5.35
CA ASN A 12 -0.92 4.08 5.18
C ASN A 12 -0.51 4.74 3.85
N ALA A 13 -1.28 5.71 3.37
CA ALA A 13 -0.92 6.54 2.21
C ALA A 13 0.22 7.52 2.54
N GLY A 14 1.39 6.97 2.85
CA GLY A 14 2.56 7.72 3.31
C GLY A 14 2.60 7.87 4.83
N LYS A 15 3.65 8.56 5.28
CA LYS A 15 3.84 8.87 6.70
C LYS A 15 2.82 9.95 7.09
N PRO A 16 2.06 9.76 8.19
CA PRO A 16 1.11 10.77 8.63
C PRO A 16 1.84 12.05 9.00
N ARG A 17 1.29 13.18 8.57
CA ARG A 17 1.68 14.53 8.97
C ARG A 17 0.51 15.19 9.67
N MET A 18 0.75 15.80 10.82
CA MET A 18 -0.31 16.47 11.57
C MET A 18 -0.56 17.87 11.00
N VAL A 19 -1.82 18.18 10.68
CA VAL A 19 -2.32 19.53 10.40
C VAL A 19 -3.33 19.85 11.48
N GLY A 20 -2.91 20.63 12.49
CA GLY A 20 -3.70 20.81 13.70
C GLY A 20 -3.89 19.49 14.44
N ARG A 21 -5.14 19.03 14.57
CA ARG A 21 -5.50 17.75 15.21
C ARG A 21 -5.77 16.61 14.22
N GLU A 22 -5.63 16.87 12.92
CA GLU A 22 -5.91 15.91 11.87
C GLU A 22 -4.63 15.31 11.30
N ALA A 23 -4.64 14.00 11.03
CA ALA A 23 -3.57 13.31 10.33
C ALA A 23 -3.83 13.38 8.82
N VAL A 24 -2.93 14.04 8.09
CA VAL A 24 -2.94 14.16 6.63
C VAL A 24 -1.89 13.22 6.04
N TYR A 25 -2.21 12.68 4.86
CA TYR A 25 -1.46 11.65 4.16
C TYR A 25 -1.18 12.15 2.74
N ASP A 26 0.11 12.15 2.37
CA ASP A 26 0.57 12.84 1.16
C ASP A 26 0.97 11.87 0.02
N ALA A 27 0.94 10.53 0.24
CA ALA A 27 1.29 9.59 -0.83
C ALA A 27 0.18 9.54 -1.89
N THR A 28 0.61 9.47 -3.14
CA THR A 28 -0.27 9.37 -4.31
C THR A 28 -0.69 7.92 -4.58
N PRO A 29 -1.74 7.69 -5.40
CA PRO A 29 -2.05 6.37 -5.93
C PRO A 29 -0.85 5.68 -6.59
N GLU A 30 -0.04 6.43 -7.33
CA GLU A 30 1.15 5.94 -8.03
C GLU A 30 2.23 5.49 -7.04
N ASP A 31 2.48 6.26 -5.98
CA ASP A 31 3.42 5.89 -4.92
C ASP A 31 3.00 4.56 -4.28
N MET A 32 1.72 4.46 -3.90
CA MET A 32 1.18 3.26 -3.25
C MET A 32 1.26 2.02 -4.16
N ALA A 33 1.04 2.19 -5.46
CA ALA A 33 1.21 1.14 -6.45
C ALA A 33 2.67 0.68 -6.60
N GLU A 34 3.63 1.60 -6.56
CA GLU A 34 5.06 1.27 -6.58
C GLU A 34 5.47 0.46 -5.34
N TYR A 35 5.02 0.88 -4.16
CA TYR A 35 5.29 0.14 -2.94
C TYR A 35 4.61 -1.23 -2.90
N ALA A 36 3.39 -1.36 -3.45
CA ALA A 36 2.75 -2.67 -3.60
C ALA A 36 3.61 -3.65 -4.40
N ARG A 37 4.21 -3.20 -5.53
CA ARG A 37 5.16 -4.03 -6.31
C ARG A 37 6.38 -4.44 -5.47
N LYS A 38 6.95 -3.51 -4.69
CA LYS A 38 8.06 -3.81 -3.79
C LYS A 38 7.68 -4.84 -2.71
N PHE A 39 6.51 -4.72 -2.10
CA PHE A 39 6.06 -5.68 -1.08
C PHE A 39 5.82 -7.07 -1.65
N VAL A 40 5.26 -7.18 -2.85
CA VAL A 40 5.11 -8.47 -3.53
C VAL A 40 6.47 -9.09 -3.84
N ALA A 41 7.44 -8.29 -4.33
CA ALA A 41 8.81 -8.77 -4.55
C ALA A 41 9.49 -9.26 -3.25
N LEU A 42 9.06 -8.75 -2.08
CA LEU A 42 9.51 -9.19 -0.76
C LEU A 42 8.69 -10.36 -0.18
N GLY A 43 7.72 -10.90 -0.93
CA GLY A 43 6.95 -12.09 -0.55
C GLY A 43 5.53 -11.81 -0.02
N ALA A 44 5.04 -10.56 -0.05
CA ALA A 44 3.64 -10.28 0.25
C ALA A 44 2.72 -10.99 -0.75
N ARG A 45 1.68 -11.65 -0.24
CA ARG A 45 0.65 -12.34 -1.03
C ARG A 45 -0.67 -11.60 -1.06
N VAL A 46 -0.85 -10.65 -0.15
CA VAL A 46 -1.97 -9.72 -0.13
C VAL A 46 -1.43 -8.30 0.07
N VAL A 47 -1.85 -7.37 -0.79
CA VAL A 47 -1.48 -5.97 -0.73
C VAL A 47 -2.73 -5.08 -0.75
N GLY A 48 -2.67 -3.93 -0.08
CA GLY A 48 -3.76 -2.97 -0.01
C GLY A 48 -3.35 -1.68 0.68
N GLY A 49 -4.32 -0.94 1.20
CA GLY A 49 -4.10 0.32 1.92
C GLY A 49 -4.75 0.33 3.31
N CYS A 50 -4.25 1.21 4.18
CA CYS A 50 -4.79 1.50 5.51
C CYS A 50 -5.24 2.98 5.57
N CYS A 51 -4.77 3.75 6.56
CA CYS A 51 -5.18 5.15 6.72
C CYS A 51 -4.72 6.03 5.55
N GLY A 52 -5.54 7.00 5.17
CA GLY A 52 -5.28 7.91 4.05
C GLY A 52 -5.45 7.29 2.66
N SER A 53 -5.62 5.96 2.56
CA SER A 53 -5.89 5.31 1.29
C SER A 53 -7.33 5.61 0.82
N THR A 54 -7.50 5.70 -0.49
CA THR A 54 -8.78 6.00 -1.15
C THR A 54 -9.04 4.94 -2.24
N PRO A 55 -10.25 4.90 -2.85
CA PRO A 55 -10.52 4.01 -3.97
C PRO A 55 -9.51 4.15 -5.13
N ALA A 56 -9.02 5.37 -5.40
CA ALA A 56 -8.00 5.60 -6.41
C ALA A 56 -6.68 4.87 -6.11
N HIS A 57 -6.26 4.87 -4.84
CA HIS A 57 -5.08 4.10 -4.40
C HIS A 57 -5.26 2.60 -4.62
N VAL A 58 -6.44 2.06 -4.24
CA VAL A 58 -6.74 0.63 -4.41
C VAL A 58 -6.77 0.26 -5.89
N GLN A 59 -7.33 1.12 -6.75
CA GLN A 59 -7.34 0.93 -8.19
C GLN A 59 -5.92 0.90 -8.77
N ALA A 60 -5.06 1.84 -8.39
CA ALA A 60 -3.66 1.88 -8.84
C ALA A 60 -2.87 0.65 -8.38
N ILE A 61 -3.07 0.19 -7.13
CA ILE A 61 -2.51 -1.06 -6.62
C ILE A 61 -3.00 -2.23 -7.49
N ALA A 62 -4.31 -2.35 -7.73
CA ALA A 62 -4.88 -3.45 -8.51
C ALA A 62 -4.34 -3.48 -9.96
N GLN A 63 -4.22 -2.32 -10.61
CA GLN A 63 -3.63 -2.20 -11.94
C GLN A 63 -2.14 -2.62 -11.94
N ALA A 64 -1.38 -2.21 -10.93
CA ALA A 64 0.01 -2.63 -10.78
C ALA A 64 0.15 -4.15 -10.56
N MET A 65 -0.78 -4.77 -9.83
CA MET A 65 -0.81 -6.22 -9.64
C MET A 65 -1.19 -6.97 -10.92
N ALA A 66 -2.09 -6.42 -11.73
CA ALA A 66 -2.45 -6.99 -13.02
C ALA A 66 -1.29 -6.94 -14.04
N ALA A 67 -0.36 -6.00 -13.91
CA ALA A 67 0.80 -5.85 -14.80
C ALA A 67 2.00 -6.76 -14.46
N ILE A 68 1.99 -7.42 -13.30
CA ILE A 68 3.04 -8.36 -12.87
C ILE A 68 2.59 -9.84 -12.94
N GLY A 69 1.36 -10.07 -13.43
CA GLY A 69 0.76 -11.39 -13.63
C GLY A 69 0.89 -11.90 -15.06
#